data_AF-A0A2V2UCP7-F1
#
_entry.id   AF-A0A2V2UCP7-F1
#
_cell.length_a   1.000
_cell.length_b   1.000
_cell.length_c   1.000
_cell.angle_alpha   90.00
_cell.angle_beta   90.00
_cell.angle_gamma   90.00
#
_symmetry.space_group_name_H-M   'P 1'
#
loop_
_entity.id
_entity.type
_entity.pdbx_description
1 polymer ?
#
loop_
_entity_poly.entity_id
_entity_poly.type
_entity_poly.pdbx_seq_one_letter_code
_entity_poly.pdbx_strand_id
1 'polypeptide(L)'
;MNPLEFAGEVILVSASGVLSPGPLFFTNIIYGNTQGVSAGIKIAFGHAIVEFPLVIALALGFTLSQVFVNNENLKIISFIGVRCNSRLRLYPNN
;
A
#
# COMPACT_ATOMS: atom_id res chain seq x y z
N MET A 1 20.02 -3.20 -22.66
CA MET A 1 19.41 -4.37 -22.00
C MET A 1 18.79 -5.23 -23.08
N ASN A 2 19.06 -6.53 -23.06
CA ASN A 2 18.38 -7.44 -23.99
C ASN A 2 16.90 -7.55 -23.56
N PRO A 3 15.94 -7.75 -24.49
CA PRO A 3 14.52 -7.87 -24.15
C PRO A 3 14.24 -8.94 -23.08
N LEU A 4 15.04 -10.01 -23.09
CA LEU A 4 14.96 -11.11 -22.12
C LEU A 4 15.39 -10.70 -20.71
N GLU A 5 16.38 -9.81 -20.60
CA GLU A 5 16.91 -9.30 -19.34
C GLU A 5 15.91 -8.34 -18.67
N PHE A 6 15.28 -7.48 -19.48
CA PHE A 6 14.19 -6.61 -19.05
C PHE A 6 12.95 -7.42 -18.60
N ALA A 7 12.57 -8.46 -19.36
CA ALA A 7 11.46 -9.34 -18.98
C ALA A 7 11.73 -10.04 -17.64
N GLY A 8 12.97 -10.50 -17.40
CA GLY A 8 13.37 -11.10 -16.13
C GLY A 8 13.23 -10.14 -14.95
N GLU A 9 13.68 -8.89 -15.10
CA GLU A 9 13.56 -7.86 -14.07
C GLU A 9 12.10 -7.51 -13.76
N VAL A 10 11.27 -7.33 -14.79
CA VAL A 10 9.84 -7.05 -14.61
C VAL A 10 9.14 -8.19 -13.86
N ILE A 11 9.42 -9.44 -14.21
CA ILE A 11 8.85 -10.61 -13.51
C ILE A 11 9.32 -10.63 -12.05
N LEU A 12 10.60 -10.40 -11.77
CA LEU A 12 11.16 -10.44 -10.43
C LEU A 12 10.58 -9.32 -9.54
N VAL A 13 10.48 -8.10 -10.07
CA VAL A 13 9.95 -6.93 -9.36
C VAL A 13 8.43 -7.09 -9.14
N SER A 14 7.69 -7.56 -10.15
CA SER A 14 6.25 -7.84 -9.99
C SER A 14 6.00 -8.98 -9.01
N ALA A 15 6.78 -10.05 -9.06
CA ALA A 15 6.67 -11.16 -8.11
C ALA A 15 7.00 -10.71 -6.67
N SER A 16 8.02 -9.87 -6.49
CA SER A 16 8.36 -9.27 -5.19
C SER A 16 7.24 -8.40 -4.63
N GLY A 17 6.50 -7.68 -5.48
CA GLY A 17 5.35 -6.88 -5.07
C GLY A 17 4.19 -7.74 -4.57
N VAL A 18 3.90 -8.86 -5.25
CA VAL A 18 2.87 -9.83 -4.85
C VAL A 18 3.29 -10.67 -3.63
N LEU A 19 4.61 -10.81 -3.40
CA LEU A 19 5.24 -11.51 -2.25
C LEU A 19 5.55 -10.61 -1.03
N SER A 20 5.18 -9.33 -1.08
CA SER A 20 4.97 -8.51 0.13
C SER A 20 3.49 -8.44 0.55
N PRO A 21 2.69 -9.53 0.44
CA PRO A 21 1.31 -9.43 0.83
C PRO A 21 1.28 -9.41 2.36
N GLY A 22 0.37 -8.63 2.91
CA GLY A 22 0.28 -8.46 4.35
C GLY A 22 -0.10 -9.75 5.10
N PRO A 23 -0.27 -9.65 6.42
CA PRO A 23 -0.68 -10.77 7.27
C PRO A 23 -1.92 -11.53 6.75
N LEU A 24 -2.84 -10.83 6.09
CA LEU A 24 -4.07 -11.40 5.55
C LEU A 24 -3.82 -12.50 4.51
N PHE A 25 -2.79 -12.37 3.68
CA PHE A 25 -2.49 -13.35 2.64
C PHE A 25 -1.95 -14.66 3.22
N PHE A 26 -1.04 -14.59 4.19
CA PHE A 26 -0.56 -15.77 4.90
C PHE A 26 -1.71 -16.49 5.61
N THR A 27 -2.60 -15.73 6.26
CA THR A 27 -3.80 -16.33 6.87
C THR A 27 -4.68 -17.00 5.81
N ASN A 28 -4.83 -16.41 4.63
CA ASN A 28 -5.67 -16.99 3.57
C ASN A 28 -5.05 -18.26 2.98
N ILE A 29 -3.72 -18.40 2.91
CA ILE A 29 -3.05 -19.65 2.51
C ILE A 29 -3.26 -20.74 3.58
N ILE A 30 -3.02 -20.41 4.86
CA ILE A 30 -3.12 -21.36 5.97
C ILE A 30 -4.56 -21.84 6.15
N TYR A 31 -5.51 -20.91 6.20
CA TYR A 31 -6.92 -21.21 6.38
C TYR A 31 -7.60 -21.69 5.09
N GLY A 32 -7.12 -21.28 3.91
CA GLY A 32 -7.61 -21.77 2.62
C GLY A 32 -7.31 -23.25 2.41
N ASN A 33 -6.16 -23.75 2.89
CA ASN A 33 -5.82 -25.17 2.83
C ASN A 33 -6.61 -26.03 3.83
N THR A 34 -7.07 -25.44 4.95
CA THR A 34 -7.73 -26.19 6.04
C THR A 34 -9.26 -26.14 6.00
N GLN A 35 -9.84 -25.03 5.56
CA GLN A 35 -11.29 -24.78 5.56
C GLN A 35 -11.84 -24.42 4.17
N GLY A 36 -10.99 -24.45 3.14
CA GLY A 36 -11.37 -24.20 1.75
C GLY A 36 -11.86 -22.78 1.49
N VAL A 37 -12.65 -22.62 0.42
CA VAL A 37 -13.13 -21.32 -0.09
C VAL A 37 -13.95 -20.54 0.94
N SER A 38 -14.67 -21.24 1.82
CA SER A 38 -15.52 -20.61 2.85
C SER A 38 -14.73 -19.84 3.90
N ALA A 39 -13.49 -20.22 4.20
CA ALA A 39 -12.63 -19.44 5.11
C ALA A 39 -12.20 -18.13 4.48
N GLY A 40 -11.82 -18.14 3.20
CA GLY A 40 -11.42 -16.92 2.49
C GLY A 40 -12.53 -15.88 2.43
N ILE A 41 -13.78 -16.29 2.18
CA ILE A 41 -14.93 -15.38 2.17
C ILE A 41 -15.15 -14.76 3.56
N LYS A 42 -15.05 -15.56 4.64
CA LYS A 42 -15.22 -15.07 6.01
C LYS A 42 -14.11 -14.09 6.42
N ILE A 43 -12.86 -14.39 6.07
CA ILE A 43 -11.69 -13.53 6.37
C ILE A 43 -11.79 -12.23 5.60
N ALA A 44 -12.10 -12.27 4.29
CA ALA A 44 -12.26 -11.08 3.47
C ALA A 44 -13.39 -10.18 3.98
N PHE A 45 -14.54 -10.78 4.34
CA PHE A 45 -15.67 -10.02 4.85
C PHE A 45 -15.38 -9.37 6.21
N GLY A 46 -14.76 -10.12 7.13
CA GLY A 46 -14.35 -9.58 8.43
C GLY A 46 -13.31 -8.46 8.32
N HIS A 47 -12.36 -8.59 7.40
CA HIS A 47 -11.35 -7.55 7.17
C HIS A 47 -11.95 -6.30 6.53
N ALA A 48 -12.78 -6.46 5.48
CA ALA A 48 -13.45 -5.35 4.82
C ALA A 48 -14.34 -4.54 5.77
N ILE A 49 -15.00 -5.19 6.74
CA ILE A 49 -15.81 -4.50 7.77
C ILE A 49 -14.96 -3.56 8.64
N VAL A 50 -13.69 -3.89 8.91
CA VAL A 50 -12.81 -3.04 9.74
C VAL A 50 -12.07 -2.01 8.90
N GLU A 51 -11.61 -2.40 7.72
CA GLU A 51 -10.87 -1.51 6.82
C GLU A 51 -11.77 -0.43 6.21
N PHE A 52 -13.02 -0.76 5.87
CA PHE A 52 -13.91 0.19 5.21
C PHE A 52 -14.23 1.43 6.06
N PRO A 53 -14.58 1.33 7.36
CA PRO A 53 -14.69 2.48 8.25
C PRO A 53 -13.39 3.27 8.37
N LEU A 54 -12.24 2.59 8.40
CA LEU A 54 -10.93 3.23 8.52
C LEU A 54 -10.61 4.07 7.27
N VAL A 55 -10.91 3.54 6.08
CA VAL A 55 -10.80 4.27 4.81
C VAL A 55 -11.75 5.47 4.78
N ILE A 56 -13.00 5.32 5.25
CA ILE A 56 -13.93 6.46 5.37
C ILE A 56 -13.40 7.52 6.33
N ALA A 57 -12.89 7.11 7.49
CA ALA A 57 -12.31 8.04 8.48
C ALA A 57 -11.09 8.77 7.91
N LEU A 58 -10.22 8.09 7.17
CA LEU A 58 -9.09 8.71 6.47
C LEU A 58 -9.55 9.66 5.37
N ALA A 59 -10.55 9.27 4.57
CA ALA A 59 -11.09 10.12 3.50
C ALA A 59 -11.71 11.41 4.06
N LEU A 60 -12.50 11.30 5.15
CA LEU A 60 -13.05 12.44 5.86
C LEU A 60 -11.95 13.29 6.51
N GLY A 61 -10.97 12.66 7.16
CA GLY A 61 -9.83 13.36 7.74
C GLY A 61 -9.02 14.13 6.68
N PHE A 62 -8.85 13.55 5.50
CA PHE A 62 -8.18 14.21 4.39
C PHE A 62 -8.98 15.40 3.88
N THR A 63 -10.29 15.24 3.60
CA THR A 63 -11.14 16.34 3.11
C THR A 63 -11.23 17.50 4.10
N LEU A 64 -11.34 17.21 5.40
CA LEU A 64 -11.27 18.23 6.45
C LEU A 64 -9.90 18.91 6.49
N SER A 65 -8.80 18.16 6.35
CA SER A 65 -7.46 18.73 6.29
C SER A 65 -7.29 19.70 5.11
N GLN A 66 -7.82 19.38 3.92
CA GLN A 66 -7.72 20.28 2.75
C GLN A 66 -8.43 21.63 2.99
N VAL A 67 -9.52 21.64 3.75
CA VAL A 67 -10.27 22.87 4.11
C VAL A 67 -9.45 23.76 5.06
N PHE A 68 -8.69 23.17 6.00
CA PHE A 68 -7.81 23.92 6.90
C PHE A 68 -6.45 24.29 6.28
N VAL A 69 -6.04 23.60 5.21
CA VAL A 69 -4.78 23.79 4.48
C VAL A 69 -4.86 24.95 3.46
N ASN A 70 -5.84 25.84 3.61
CA ASN A 70 -6.05 27.00 2.73
C ASN A 70 -5.12 28.19 3.07
N ASN A 71 -3.86 27.91 3.41
CA ASN A 71 -2.83 28.92 3.66
C ASN A 71 -1.63 28.66 2.74
N GLU A 72 -1.16 29.70 2.05
CA GLU A 72 -0.02 29.73 1.11
C GLU A 72 1.19 28.89 1.58
N ASN A 73 1.44 28.90 2.90
CA ASN A 73 2.57 28.27 3.56
C ASN A 73 2.55 26.73 3.45
N LEU A 74 1.39 26.08 3.52
CA LEU A 74 1.29 24.61 3.52
C LEU A 74 1.57 23.97 2.15
N LYS A 75 1.39 24.74 1.08
CA LYS A 75 1.76 24.33 -0.28
C LYS A 75 3.27 24.13 -0.41
N ILE A 76 4.06 24.98 0.27
CA ILE A 76 5.52 24.88 0.34
C ILE A 76 5.94 23.66 1.17
N ILE A 77 5.30 23.40 2.31
CA ILE A 77 5.62 22.25 3.17
C ILE A 77 5.24 20.92 2.50
N SER A 78 4.13 20.86 1.77
CA SER A 78 3.71 19.69 0.99
C SER A 78 4.68 19.43 -0.18
N PHE A 79 5.12 20.48 -0.89
CA PHE A 79 6.12 20.37 -1.95
C PHE A 79 7.49 19.90 -1.39
N ILE A 80 7.92 20.43 -0.24
CA ILE A 80 9.14 20.00 0.45
C ILE A 80 8.99 18.56 0.96
N GLY A 81 7.84 18.17 1.50
CA GLY A 81 7.58 16.81 1.98
C GLY A 81 7.63 15.77 0.87
N VAL A 82 7.00 16.05 -0.28
CA VAL A 82 7.06 15.20 -1.48
C VAL A 82 8.48 15.14 -2.05
N ARG A 83 9.21 16.27 -2.05
CA ARG A 83 10.62 16.34 -2.49
C ARG A 83 11.58 15.63 -1.52
N CYS A 84 11.28 15.64 -0.22
CA CYS A 84 12.11 15.03 0.82
C CYS A 84 11.92 13.50 0.84
N ASN A 85 10.68 13.02 0.68
CA ASN A 85 10.41 11.59 0.54
C ASN A 85 11.08 10.99 -0.72
N SER A 86 11.08 11.74 -1.83
CA SER A 86 11.80 11.34 -3.05
C SER A 86 13.34 11.47 -2.97
N ARG A 87 13.89 12.15 -1.95
CA ARG A 87 15.35 12.21 -1.68
C ARG A 87 15.84 11.12 -0.73
N LEU A 88 14.97 10.58 0.13
CA LEU A 88 15.30 9.51 1.08
C LEU A 88 15.41 8.11 0.43
N ARG A 89 15.00 7.96 -0.84
CA ARG A 89 15.26 6.74 -1.64
C ARG A 89 16.61 6.73 -2.38
N LEU A 90 17.39 7.81 -2.33
CA LEU A 90 18.66 7.94 -3.07
C LEU A 90 19.91 7.95 -2.19
N TYR A 91 19.81 7.57 -0.91
CA TYR A 91 21.00 7.28 -0.11
C TYR A 91 21.19 5.75 -0.06
N PRO A 92 22.00 5.16 -0.95
CA PRO A 92 22.52 3.83 -0.69
C PRO A 92 23.33 3.91 0.59
N ASN A 93 22.94 3.07 1.55
CA ASN A 93 23.72 2.75 2.73
C ASN A 93 25.06 2.18 2.26
N ASN A 94 26.11 2.98 2.41
CA ASN A 94 27.50 2.52 2.49
C ASN A 94 28.22 3.38 3.52
#